data_AF-A0A839WD25-F1
#
_entry.id   AF-A0A839WD25-F1
#
_cell.length_a   1.000
_cell.length_b   1.000
_cell.length_c   1.000
_cell.angle_alpha   90.00
_cell.angle_beta   90.00
_cell.angle_gamma   90.00
#
_symmetry.space_group_name_H-M   'P 1'
#
loop_
_entity.id
_entity.type
_entity.pdbx_description
1 polymer ?
#
loop_
_entity_poly.entity_id
_entity_poly.type
_entity_poly.pdbx_seq_one_letter_code
_entity_poly.pdbx_strand_id
1 'polypeptide(L)'
;MMWMEEGLYVRIQELENGPRPFPLQSGFNAETAYRAIGCFNASESSDAFYILSNDRNEIWFICNRHLRTVAINSDSKELRYPLEKITAH
;
A
#
# COMPACT_ATOMS: atom_id res chain seq x y z
N MET A 1 14.52 0.52 14.81
CA MET A 1 13.24 -0.17 15.08
C MET A 1 12.22 0.42 14.13
N MET A 2 11.70 -0.37 13.19
CA MET A 2 10.59 0.09 12.34
C MET A 2 9.33 -0.53 12.91
N TRP A 3 8.53 0.29 13.58
CA TRP A 3 7.20 -0.10 14.03
C TRP A 3 6.21 0.25 12.91
N MET A 4 5.35 -0.70 12.55
CA MET A 4 4.29 -0.50 11.58
C MET A 4 2.96 -0.72 12.28
N GLU A 5 2.04 0.22 12.06
CA GLU A 5 0.69 0.11 12.60
C GLU A 5 -0.05 -1.11 12.03
N GLU A 6 -0.68 -1.89 12.89
CA GLU A 6 -1.37 -3.11 12.49
C GLU A 6 -2.69 -2.78 11.78
N GLY A 7 -2.96 -3.44 10.66
CA GLY A 7 -4.21 -3.21 9.92
C GLY A 7 -4.24 -1.88 9.17
N LEU A 8 -3.09 -1.25 8.90
CA LEU A 8 -3.01 -0.10 8.01
C LEU A 8 -3.43 -0.47 6.58
N TYR A 9 -4.40 0.26 6.03
CA TYR A 9 -4.76 0.22 4.62
C TYR A 9 -4.30 1.49 3.91
N VAL A 10 -3.78 1.31 2.71
CA VAL A 10 -3.28 2.36 1.83
C VAL A 10 -3.93 2.26 0.45
N ARG A 11 -4.01 3.37 -0.29
CA ARG A 11 -4.40 3.37 -1.71
C ARG A 11 -3.23 3.79 -2.59
N ILE A 12 -3.28 3.35 -3.84
CA ILE A 12 -2.33 3.79 -4.85
C ILE A 12 -2.69 5.21 -5.31
N GLN A 13 -1.72 6.11 -5.18
CA GLN A 13 -1.67 7.37 -5.90
C GLN A 13 -0.35 7.39 -6.66
N GLU A 14 -0.37 6.86 -7.89
CA GLU A 14 0.82 6.80 -8.73
C GLU A 14 1.30 8.21 -9.08
N LEU A 15 2.60 8.43 -8.95
CA LEU A 15 3.25 9.68 -9.33
C LEU A 15 3.78 9.51 -10.75
N GLU A 16 3.47 10.45 -11.63
CA GLU A 16 3.87 10.42 -13.05
C GLU A 16 5.39 10.25 -13.25
N ASN A 17 6.20 10.89 -12.40
CA ASN A 17 7.65 10.76 -12.37
C ASN A 17 8.15 10.07 -11.08
N GLY A 18 7.38 9.11 -10.58
CA GLY A 18 7.69 8.36 -9.37
C GLY A 18 8.72 7.23 -9.56
N PRO A 19 9.21 6.65 -8.45
CA PRO A 19 10.11 5.50 -8.49
C PRO A 19 9.43 4.27 -9.08
N ARG A 20 10.14 3.52 -9.92
CA ARG A 20 9.63 2.23 -10.42
C ARG A 20 9.62 1.17 -9.30
N PRO A 21 8.71 0.19 -9.36
CA PRO A 21 7.69 -0.03 -10.40
C PRO A 21 6.50 0.94 -10.30
N PHE A 22 5.85 1.21 -11.44
CA PHE A 22 4.58 1.95 -11.50
C PHE A 22 3.43 1.01 -11.08
N PRO A 23 2.81 1.21 -9.90
CA PRO A 23 1.85 0.24 -9.36
C PRO A 23 0.63 0.01 -10.25
N LEU A 24 0.10 1.06 -10.91
CA LEU A 24 -1.09 0.95 -11.77
C LEU A 24 -0.82 0.11 -13.02
N GLN A 25 0.44 -0.02 -13.43
CA GLN A 25 0.86 -0.89 -14.53
C GLN A 25 1.20 -2.31 -14.04
N SER A 26 1.22 -2.53 -12.72
CA SER A 26 1.74 -3.72 -12.05
C SER A 26 0.66 -4.45 -11.25
N GLY A 27 -0.58 -4.42 -11.72
CA GLY A 27 -1.70 -5.18 -11.13
C GLY A 27 -2.37 -4.53 -9.92
N PHE A 28 -2.10 -3.24 -9.67
CA PHE A 28 -2.89 -2.43 -8.73
C PHE A 28 -3.86 -1.51 -9.49
N ASN A 29 -4.83 -0.97 -8.76
CA ASN A 29 -5.73 0.06 -9.25
C ASN A 29 -5.90 1.21 -8.22
N ALA A 30 -6.58 2.29 -8.64
CA ALA A 30 -6.77 3.49 -7.81
C ALA A 30 -8.02 3.45 -6.90
N GLU A 31 -8.86 2.42 -7.05
CA GLU A 31 -10.16 2.25 -6.42
C GLU A 31 -10.14 1.25 -5.26
N THR A 32 -9.02 0.54 -5.08
CA THR A 32 -8.82 -0.44 -4.01
C THR A 32 -7.93 0.13 -2.90
N ALA A 33 -8.33 -0.11 -1.66
CA ALA A 33 -7.47 -0.02 -0.49
C ALA A 33 -6.76 -1.36 -0.27
N TYR A 34 -5.44 -1.32 -0.10
CA TYR A 34 -4.57 -2.45 0.09
C TYR A 34 -3.99 -2.45 1.50
N ARG A 35 -4.00 -3.61 2.15
CA ARG A 35 -3.38 -3.76 3.47
C ARG A 35 -1.86 -3.73 3.35
N ALA A 36 -1.23 -2.89 4.15
CA ALA A 36 0.21 -2.96 4.40
C ALA A 36 0.50 -4.21 5.24
N ILE A 37 1.15 -5.21 4.65
CA ILE A 37 1.53 -6.45 5.35
C ILE A 37 2.94 -6.37 5.94
N GLY A 38 3.71 -5.37 5.53
CA GLY A 38 5.03 -5.09 6.07
C GLY A 38 5.62 -3.81 5.49
N CYS A 39 6.75 -3.40 6.02
CA CYS A 39 7.51 -2.26 5.55
C CYS A 39 9.00 -2.61 5.56
N PHE A 40 9.69 -2.25 4.48
CA PHE A 40 11.13 -2.37 4.32
C PHE A 40 11.69 -0.98 4.02
N ASN A 41 12.78 -0.60 4.68
CA ASN A 41 13.50 0.63 4.39
C ASN A 41 14.88 0.22 3.91
N ALA A 42 15.22 0.58 2.67
CA ALA A 42 16.58 0.43 2.20
C ALA A 42 17.41 1.53 2.87
N SER A 43 18.38 1.16 3.70
CA SER A 43 19.19 2.09 4.50
C SER A 43 19.89 3.19 3.70
N GLU A 44 19.96 3.04 2.37
CA GLU A 44 20.62 3.96 1.44
C GLU A 44 19.67 5.01 0.83
N SER A 45 18.35 4.90 1.06
CA SER A 45 17.38 5.88 0.57
C SER A 45 16.43 6.38 1.67
N SER A 46 15.92 7.60 1.50
CA SER A 46 14.86 8.13 2.35
C SER A 46 13.48 7.51 2.07
N ASP A 47 13.42 6.49 1.22
CA ASP A 47 12.18 5.85 0.81
C ASP A 47 11.91 4.61 1.66
N ALA A 48 10.63 4.44 1.99
CA ALA A 48 10.13 3.22 2.60
C ALA A 48 9.35 2.44 1.54
N PHE A 49 9.51 1.13 1.51
CA PHE A 49 8.78 0.22 0.64
C PHE A 49 7.78 -0.55 1.47
N TYR A 50 6.51 -0.36 1.17
CA TYR A 50 5.44 -1.14 1.78
C TYR A 50 5.23 -2.42 0.98
N ILE A 51 5.09 -3.52 1.70
CA ILE A 51 4.77 -4.81 1.12
C ILE A 51 3.26 -4.86 0.98
N LEU A 52 2.78 -5.04 -0.25
CA LEU A 52 1.34 -5.11 -0.59
C LEU A 52 1.06 -6.35 -1.45
N SER A 53 -0.17 -6.85 -1.38
CA SER A 53 -0.67 -7.88 -2.30
C SER A 53 -1.60 -7.23 -3.33
N ASN A 54 -1.24 -7.31 -4.61
CA ASN A 54 -1.99 -6.66 -5.68
C ASN A 54 -3.27 -7.45 -6.08
N ASP A 55 -3.98 -7.00 -7.11
CA ASP A 55 -5.24 -7.62 -7.52
C ASP A 55 -5.06 -9.03 -8.12
N ARG A 56 -3.83 -9.37 -8.51
CA ARG A 56 -3.43 -10.68 -9.04
C ARG A 56 -2.86 -11.61 -7.97
N ASN A 57 -2.92 -11.22 -6.68
CA ASN A 57 -2.33 -11.93 -5.54
C ASN A 57 -0.79 -12.02 -5.57
N GLU A 58 -0.12 -11.12 -6.28
CA GLU A 58 1.34 -11.01 -6.29
C GLU A 58 1.80 -10.11 -5.13
N ILE A 59 2.98 -10.40 -4.56
CA ILE A 59 3.59 -9.58 -3.52
C ILE A 59 4.52 -8.55 -4.17
N TRP A 60 4.34 -7.29 -3.81
CA TRP A 60 5.11 -6.17 -4.34
C TRP A 60 5.64 -5.26 -3.24
N PHE A 61 6.78 -4.64 -3.53
CA PHE A 61 7.41 -3.61 -2.70
C PHE A 61 7.11 -2.26 -3.34
N ILE A 62 6.12 -1.55 -2.79
CA ILE A 62 5.66 -0.27 -3.33
C ILE A 62 6.27 0.86 -2.53
N CYS A 63 6.98 1.76 -3.21
CA CYS A 63 7.53 2.95 -2.59
C CYS A 63 6.41 3.80 -1.96
N ASN A 64 6.64 4.27 -0.73
CA ASN A 64 5.72 5.10 0.04
C ASN A 64 5.26 6.36 -0.70
N ARG A 65 6.06 6.87 -1.63
CA ARG A 65 5.70 8.02 -2.48
C ARG A 65 4.41 7.78 -3.29
N HIS A 66 4.18 6.52 -3.68
CA HIS A 66 2.99 6.08 -4.41
C HIS A 66 1.78 5.78 -3.53
N LEU A 67 1.86 5.97 -2.21
CA LEU A 67 0.85 5.51 -1.27
C LEU A 67 0.21 6.66 -0.52
N ARG A 68 -1.09 6.54 -0.25
CA ARG A 68 -1.81 7.40 0.70
C ARG A 68 -2.54 6.52 1.70
N THR A 69 -2.56 6.94 2.97
CA THR A 69 -3.31 6.26 4.02
C THR A 69 -4.80 6.30 3.72
N VAL A 70 -5.51 5.23 4.10
CA VAL A 70 -6.96 5.12 3.94
C VAL A 70 -7.62 4.94 5.30
N ALA A 71 -7.25 3.89 6.05
CA ALA A 71 -7.80 3.57 7.35
C ALA A 71 -6.86 2.65 8.14
N ILE A 72 -7.15 2.48 9.42
CA ILE A 72 -6.61 1.41 10.26
C ILE A 72 -7.78 0.50 10.65
N ASN A 73 -7.68 -0.79 10.34
CA ASN A 73 -8.64 -1.81 10.73
C ASN A 73 -7.90 -3.11 11.10
N SER A 74 -7.58 -3.23 12.39
CA SER A 74 -6.88 -4.37 12.97
C SER A 74 -7.72 -5.64 13.04
N ASP A 75 -9.05 -5.51 13.09
CA ASP A 75 -9.98 -6.64 13.25
C ASP A 75 -10.16 -7.44 11.96
N SER A 76 -9.90 -6.83 10.81
CA SER A 76 -9.98 -7.50 9.52
C SER A 76 -8.75 -8.36 9.24
N LYS A 77 -8.93 -9.43 8.44
CA LYS A 77 -7.88 -10.24 7.80
C LYS A 77 -7.83 -10.08 6.28
N GLU A 78 -8.74 -9.29 5.71
CA GLU A 78 -8.77 -9.02 4.29
C GLU A 78 -7.49 -8.30 3.86
N LEU A 79 -7.05 -8.58 2.63
CA LEU A 79 -5.90 -7.88 2.06
C LEU A 79 -6.32 -6.62 1.31
N ARG A 80 -7.59 -6.54 0.91
CA ARG A 80 -8.09 -5.54 -0.03
C ARG A 80 -9.54 -5.18 0.25
N TYR A 81 -9.89 -3.92 0.01
CA TYR A 81 -11.27 -3.44 0.00
C TYR A 81 -11.50 -2.45 -1.14
N PRO A 82 -12.68 -2.41 -1.77
CA PRO A 82 -13.09 -1.24 -2.55
C PRO A 82 -13.10 0.00 -1.66
N LEU A 83 -12.51 1.10 -2.12
CA LEU A 83 -12.43 2.36 -1.36
C LEU A 83 -13.81 2.89 -0.98
N GLU A 84 -14.81 2.68 -1.84
CA GLU A 84 -16.21 3.06 -1.60
C GLU A 84 -16.80 2.41 -0.35
N LYS A 85 -16.29 1.24 0.06
CA LYS A 85 -16.75 0.50 1.24
C LYS A 85 -16.05 0.91 2.53
N ILE A 86 -14.97 1.70 2.44
CA ILE A 86 -14.28 2.22 3.62
C ILE A 86 -14.87 3.59 3.93
N THR A 87 -15.82 3.61 4.86
CA THR A 87 -16.24 4.86 5.50
C THR A 87 -15.07 5.39 6.31
N ALA A 88 -14.56 6.57 5.95
CA ALA A 88 -13.61 7.28 6.80
C ALA A 88 -14.28 7.53 8.17
N HIS A 89 -13.70 6.99 9.23
CA HIS A 89 -14.08 7.27 10.61
C HIS A 89 -13.41 8.54 11.09
#